data_AF-A0A3R8AHV7-F1
#
_entry.id   AF-A0A3R8AHV7-F1
#
_cell.length_a   1.000
_cell.length_b   1.000
_cell.length_c   1.000
_cell.angle_alpha   90.00
_cell.angle_beta   90.00
_cell.angle_gamma   90.00
#
_symmetry.space_group_name_H-M   'P 1'
#
loop_
_entity.id
_entity.type
_entity.pdbx_description
1 polymer ?
#
loop_
_entity_poly.entity_id
_entity_poly.type
_entity_poly.pdbx_seq_one_letter_code
_entity_poly.pdbx_strand_id
1 'polypeptide(L)' 'MPRAAMDDQEGRKVYIGGIEADTTTEELESIFGKYGTISTVWVARNPPGFAFLTFDDYRDAKDAVAELDGYRYRGKP' A
#
# COMPACT_ATOMS: atom_id res chain seq x y z
N MET A 1 -27.04 17.75 4.56
CA MET A 1 -26.83 16.41 5.17
C MET A 1 -25.33 16.11 5.15
N PRO A 2 -24.66 15.85 6.29
CA PRO A 2 -23.27 15.39 6.27
C PRO A 2 -23.25 13.86 6.26
N ARG A 3 -22.77 13.24 5.18
CA ARG A 3 -22.70 11.78 5.04
C ARG A 3 -21.39 11.30 4.42
N ALA A 4 -20.30 12.03 4.64
CA ALA A 4 -18.98 11.61 4.19
C ALA A 4 -18.11 11.36 5.43
N ALA A 5 -17.42 10.22 5.45
CA ALA A 5 -16.63 9.65 6.56
C ALA A 5 -17.40 8.78 7.57
N MET A 6 -18.31 7.91 7.13
CA MET A 6 -18.29 6.53 7.67
C MET A 6 -17.19 5.83 6.88
N ASP A 7 -15.93 6.13 7.24
CA ASP A 7 -14.79 5.72 6.45
C ASP A 7 -14.43 4.28 6.80
N ASP A 8 -15.01 3.40 6.00
CA ASP A 8 -14.75 1.98 5.80
C ASP A 8 -13.30 1.75 5.31
N GLN A 9 -12.33 2.43 5.95
CA GLN A 9 -10.89 2.32 5.75
C GLN A 9 -10.30 1.07 6.43
N GLU A 10 -11.11 0.35 7.21
CA GLU A 10 -10.65 -0.65 8.19
C GLU A 10 -10.11 -1.95 7.57
N GLY A 11 -10.12 -2.08 6.23
CA GLY A 11 -9.47 -3.20 5.55
C GLY A 11 -8.76 -2.87 4.23
N ARG A 12 -8.96 -1.67 3.67
CA ARG A 12 -8.42 -1.31 2.35
C ARG A 12 -7.02 -0.72 2.41
N LYS A 13 -6.55 -0.41 3.61
CA LYS A 13 -5.26 0.21 3.87
C LYS A 13 -4.20 -0.86 4.11
N VAL A 14 -3.22 -0.87 3.23
CA VAL A 14 -2.03 -1.71 3.24
C VAL A 14 -0.86 -0.92 3.82
N TYR A 15 -0.17 -1.54 4.78
CA TYR A 15 1.07 -1.03 5.33
C TYR A 15 2.25 -1.73 4.70
N ILE A 16 3.22 -0.94 4.24
CA ILE A 16 4.39 -1.42 3.52
C ILE A 16 5.61 -0.94 4.30
N GLY A 17 6.30 -1.88 4.94
CA GLY A 17 7.52 -1.62 5.69
C GLY A 17 8.73 -2.32 5.07
N GLY A 18 9.92 -1.77 5.27
CA GLY A 18 11.16 -2.36 4.77
C GLY A 18 11.46 -2.03 3.30
N ILE A 19 10.84 -0.96 2.78
CA ILE A 19 11.17 -0.43 1.46
C ILE A 19 12.40 0.48 1.54
N GLU A 20 13.17 0.57 0.46
CA GLU A 20 14.30 1.50 0.40
C GLU A 20 13.81 2.95 0.37
N ALA A 21 14.62 3.89 0.88
CA ALA A 21 14.29 5.32 0.88
C ALA A 21 14.06 5.91 -0.53
N ASP A 22 14.53 5.21 -1.57
CA ASP A 22 14.35 5.56 -2.98
C ASP A 22 12.99 5.10 -3.55
N THR A 23 12.24 4.30 -2.79
CA THR A 23 10.92 3.80 -3.24
C THR A 23 9.92 4.94 -3.33
N THR A 24 9.37 5.16 -4.52
CA THR A 24 8.40 6.21 -4.79
C THR A 24 6.97 5.68 -4.72
N THR A 25 6.01 6.60 -4.61
CA THR A 25 4.58 6.27 -4.74
C THR A 25 4.30 5.58 -6.08
N GLU A 26 4.94 6.02 -7.16
CA GLU A 26 4.77 5.45 -8.51
C GLU A 26 5.21 3.98 -8.59
N GLU A 27 6.33 3.62 -7.96
CA GLU A 27 6.78 2.22 -7.91
C GLU A 27 5.78 1.35 -7.14
N LEU A 28 5.29 1.83 -5.99
CA LEU A 28 4.26 1.14 -5.24
C LEU A 28 2.97 1.04 -6.05
N GLU A 29 2.57 2.11 -6.74
CA GLU A 29 1.39 2.08 -7.60
C GLU A 29 1.52 1.08 -8.74
N SER A 30 2.71 0.97 -9.34
CA SER A 30 2.98 0.02 -10.41
C SER A 30 2.95 -1.44 -9.90
N ILE A 31 3.56 -1.70 -8.74
CA ILE A 31 3.61 -3.04 -8.14
C ILE A 31 2.23 -3.49 -7.68
N PHE A 32 1.57 -2.65 -6.86
CA PHE A 32 0.28 -2.97 -6.23
C PHE A 32 -0.89 -2.79 -7.22
N GLY A 33 -0.76 -1.91 -8.21
CA GLY A 33 -1.77 -1.64 -9.23
C GLY A 33 -2.03 -2.83 -10.15
N LYS A 34 -1.09 -3.79 -10.19
CA LYS A 34 -1.27 -5.05 -10.89
C LYS A 34 -2.28 -5.99 -10.20
N TYR A 35 -2.48 -5.80 -8.89
CA TYR A 35 -3.42 -6.59 -8.10
C TYR A 35 -4.81 -5.95 -8.04
N GLY A 36 -4.88 -4.61 -8.05
CA GLY A 36 -6.17 -3.91 -8.11
C GLY A 36 -6.04 -2.40 -8.15
N THR A 37 -7.17 -1.71 -8.14
CA THR A 37 -7.20 -0.24 -8.25
C THR A 37 -6.77 0.41 -6.95
N ILE A 38 -5.74 1.24 -7.04
CA ILE A 38 -5.24 1.98 -5.90
C ILE A 38 -5.99 3.31 -5.79
N SER A 39 -6.50 3.59 -4.60
CA SER A 39 -7.20 4.81 -4.28
C SER A 39 -6.24 5.91 -3.86
N THR A 40 -5.24 5.60 -3.02
CA THR A 40 -4.25 6.58 -2.55
C THR A 40 -2.95 5.90 -2.14
N VAL A 41 -1.81 6.50 -2.47
CA VAL A 41 -0.50 6.09 -1.94
C VAL A 41 0.13 7.23 -1.15
N TRP A 42 0.68 6.89 0.00
CA TRP A 42 1.39 7.80 0.88
C TRP A 42 2.71 7.19 1.31
N VAL A 43 3.83 7.82 0.93
CA VAL A 43 5.16 7.37 1.32
C VAL A 43 5.66 8.19 2.50
N ALA A 44 5.98 7.52 3.61
CA ALA A 44 6.59 8.15 4.76
C ALA A 44 8.06 8.45 4.47
N ARG A 45 8.44 9.72 4.61
CA ARG A 45 9.84 10.16 4.48
C ARG A 45 10.55 10.31 5.83
N ASN A 46 9.81 10.24 6.94
CA ASN A 46 10.35 10.44 8.28
C ASN A 46 9.54 9.66 9.34
N PRO A 47 9.99 8.46 9.75
CA PRO A 47 11.20 7.74 9.34
C PRO A 47 11.12 7.21 7.89
N PRO A 48 12.24 7.17 7.15
CA PRO A 48 12.28 6.61 5.80
C PRO A 48 12.12 5.09 5.83
N GLY A 49 11.48 4.53 4.80
CA GLY A 49 11.31 3.09 4.63
C GLY A 49 9.94 2.54 4.98
N PHE A 50 8.93 3.42 5.05
CA PHE A 50 7.54 3.04 5.23
C PHE A 50 6.66 3.71 4.19
N ALA A 51 5.63 3.00 3.75
CA ALA A 51 4.57 3.54 2.93
C ALA A 51 3.23 2.96 3.35
N PHE A 52 2.19 3.70 3.05
CA PHE A 52 0.81 3.32 3.20
C PHE A 52 0.15 3.40 1.84
N LEU A 53 -0.59 2.37 1.51
CA LEU A 53 -1.29 2.26 0.24
C LEU A 53 -2.72 1.89 0.53
N THR A 54 -3.67 2.60 -0.05
CA THR A 54 -5.09 2.36 0.13
C THR A 54 -5.67 1.93 -1.20
N PHE A 55 -6.28 0.75 -1.25
CA PHE A 55 -7.00 0.28 -2.42
C PHE A 55 -8.44 0.79 -2.45
N ASP A 56 -9.03 0.74 -3.64
CA ASP A 56 -10.47 0.99 -3.82
C ASP A 56 -11.32 -0.14 -3.23
N ASP A 57 -10.92 -1.41 -3.47
CA ASP A 57 -11.60 -2.61 -2.97
C ASP A 57 -10.78 -3.34 -1.89
N TYR A 58 -11.48 -3.83 -0.86
CA TYR A 58 -10.89 -4.60 0.25
C TYR A 58 -10.30 -5.93 -0.20
N ARG A 59 -10.94 -6.59 -1.18
CA ARG A 59 -10.50 -7.89 -1.67
C ARG A 59 -9.18 -7.76 -2.39
N ASP A 60 -9.05 -6.74 -3.24
CA ASP A 60 -7.80 -6.42 -3.94
C ASP A 60 -6.67 -6.10 -2.95
N ALA A 61 -6.96 -5.29 -1.93
CA ALA A 61 -5.99 -5.03 -0.85
C ALA A 61 -5.53 -6.31 -0.17
N LYS A 62 -6.48 -7.20 0.14
CA LYS A 62 -6.21 -8.44 0.85
C LYS A 62 -5.41 -9.42 -0.02
N ASP A 63 -5.71 -9.55 -1.31
CA ASP A 63 -4.95 -10.38 -2.24
C ASP A 63 -3.54 -9.82 -2.46
N ALA A 64 -3.44 -8.50 -2.68
CA ALA A 64 -2.14 -7.83 -2.83
C ALA A 64 -1.28 -8.00 -1.57
N VAL A 65 -1.86 -7.82 -0.38
CA VAL A 65 -1.15 -8.10 0.87
C VAL A 65 -0.84 -9.57 0.98
N ALA A 66 -1.75 -10.51 0.76
CA ALA A 66 -1.44 -11.93 0.90
C ALA A 66 -0.32 -12.40 -0.04
N GLU A 67 -0.22 -11.82 -1.24
CA GLU A 67 0.82 -12.16 -2.21
C GLU A 67 2.15 -11.40 -1.96
N LEU A 68 2.08 -10.18 -1.41
CA LEU A 68 3.25 -9.34 -1.14
C LEU A 68 3.74 -9.40 0.32
N ASP A 69 2.93 -9.90 1.25
CA ASP A 69 3.26 -10.21 2.64
C ASP A 69 4.15 -11.44 2.64
N GLY A 70 5.46 -11.20 2.75
CA GLY A 70 6.50 -12.21 2.54
C GLY A 70 7.25 -12.04 1.22
N TYR A 71 6.80 -11.15 0.33
CA TYR A 71 7.59 -10.74 -0.82
C TYR A 71 8.74 -9.85 -0.36
N ARG A 72 9.91 -10.48 -0.18
CA ARG A 72 11.14 -9.82 0.20
C ARG A 72 11.66 -9.00 -0.98
N TYR A 73 11.10 -7.81 -1.17
CA TYR A 73 11.57 -6.87 -2.17
C TYR A 73 13.03 -6.54 -1.89
N ARG A 74 13.92 -6.94 -2.81
CA ARG A 74 15.38 -6.83 -2.73
C ARG A 74 16.01 -7.51 -1.51
N GLY A 75 15.97 -8.84 -1.51
CA GLY A 75 16.94 -9.65 -0.77
C GLY A 75 18.37 -9.20 -1.06
N LYS A 76 18.99 -8.52 -0.10
CA LYS A 76 20.44 -8.43 0.02
C LYS A 76 20.84 -9.38 1.16
N PRO A 77 21.87 -10.23 0.96
CA PRO A 77 22.36 -11.15 1.99
C PRO A 77 22.85 -10.42 3.26
#